data_AF-A0A8T1HMV3-F1
#
_entry.id   AF-A0A8T1HMV3-F1
#
_cell.length_a   1.000
_cell.length_b   1.000
_cell.length_c   1.000
_cell.angle_alpha   90.00
_cell.angle_beta   90.00
_cell.angle_gamma   90.00
#
_symmetry.space_group_name_H-M   'P 1'
#
loop_
_entity.id
_entity.type
_entity.pdbx_description
1 polymer ?
#
loop_
_entity_poly.entity_id
_entity_poly.type
_entity_poly.pdbx_seq_one_letter_code
_entity_poly.pdbx_strand_id
1 'polypeptide(L)'
;MPSAGVGGRVINNVAIISQTSLEQNQHEGHEPVKQANTPDQKQSKRRKCTYAARREKAQELREEVRRLESQVVVLKLRSGEVGQESGVDNDLKQTQEENAKLSESIRTQHLQVAEVQSVMSQYLRSQQSHPLYTRICLPKDWNQRRAKLVSIREEKIRNAYNFVMDPKRFVDIDKTTSFYVKNQVAVSRGEAESY
;
A
#
# COMPACT_ATOMS: atom_id res chain seq x y z
N MET A 1 17.55 -24.74 28.63
CA MET A 1 17.12 -23.72 29.61
C MET A 1 16.07 -22.83 28.96
N PRO A 2 14.76 -23.05 29.20
CA PRO A 2 13.71 -22.14 28.74
C PRO A 2 13.41 -21.11 29.83
N SER A 3 13.61 -19.82 29.54
CA SER A 3 13.25 -18.73 30.44
C SER A 3 11.78 -18.38 30.27
N ALA A 4 11.05 -18.47 31.39
CA ALA A 4 9.71 -17.94 31.57
C ALA A 4 9.72 -16.41 31.53
N GLY A 5 8.60 -15.81 31.10
CA GLY A 5 8.45 -14.36 31.04
C GLY A 5 7.10 -13.91 30.50
N VAL A 6 6.07 -14.03 31.34
CA VAL A 6 4.97 -13.07 31.60
C VAL A 6 4.36 -12.39 30.36
N GLY A 7 3.13 -12.69 29.95
CA GLY A 7 1.93 -12.39 30.72
C GLY A 7 1.40 -11.00 30.37
N GLY A 8 0.56 -10.90 29.33
CA GLY A 8 -0.13 -9.67 28.93
C GLY A 8 -1.50 -10.01 28.35
N ARG A 9 -2.54 -9.70 29.12
CA ARG A 9 -3.95 -10.02 28.85
C ARG A 9 -4.53 -9.15 27.73
N VAL A 10 -5.28 -9.82 26.86
CA VAL A 10 -6.65 -9.50 26.41
C VAL A 10 -6.95 -8.05 26.06
N ILE A 11 -7.22 -7.81 24.78
CA ILE A 11 -8.32 -6.92 24.40
C ILE A 11 -9.16 -7.64 23.34
N ASN A 12 -10.32 -8.14 23.79
CA ASN A 12 -11.36 -8.67 22.93
C ASN A 12 -12.01 -7.50 22.19
N ASN A 13 -11.92 -7.48 20.85
CA ASN A 13 -12.74 -6.59 20.04
C ASN A 13 -14.16 -7.17 19.97
N VAL A 14 -14.96 -6.86 21.00
CA VAL A 14 -16.41 -6.99 20.94
C VAL A 14 -16.92 -5.87 20.05
N ALA A 15 -17.45 -6.24 18.90
CA ALA A 15 -18.23 -5.35 18.04
C ALA A 15 -19.47 -4.87 18.81
N ILE A 16 -19.45 -3.62 19.27
CA ILE A 16 -20.65 -2.95 19.78
C ILE A 16 -21.40 -2.41 18.56
N ILE A 17 -22.29 -3.25 18.02
CA ILE A 17 -23.40 -2.80 17.19
C ILE A 17 -24.49 -2.34 18.16
N SER A 18 -24.52 -1.06 18.50
CA SER A 18 -25.70 -0.45 19.11
C SER A 18 -26.60 0.08 18.01
N GLN A 19 -27.61 -0.71 17.65
CA GLN A 19 -28.78 -0.22 16.93
C GLN A 19 -29.56 0.69 17.87
N THR A 20 -29.65 1.97 17.55
CA THR A 20 -30.60 2.90 18.16
C THR A 20 -31.95 2.74 17.46
N SER A 21 -32.79 1.83 17.96
CA SER A 21 -34.22 1.84 17.65
C SER A 21 -34.89 2.85 18.55
N LEU A 22 -35.30 3.96 17.94
CA LEU A 22 -36.02 5.06 18.54
C LEU A 22 -37.50 4.83 18.24
N GLU A 23 -38.12 3.97 19.04
CA GLU A 23 -39.57 3.82 19.20
C GLU A 23 -39.79 3.36 20.64
N GLN A 24 -40.80 3.71 21.41
CA GLN A 24 -41.90 4.66 21.36
C GLN A 24 -42.51 4.53 22.78
N ASN A 25 -43.27 5.54 23.22
CA ASN A 25 -44.31 5.41 24.25
C ASN A 25 -43.87 5.14 25.70
N GLN A 26 -43.69 6.25 26.43
CA GLN A 26 -44.07 6.31 27.85
C GLN A 26 -45.58 6.00 27.96
N HIS A 27 -46.01 5.24 28.97
CA HIS A 27 -47.17 5.51 29.84
C HIS A 27 -47.34 4.34 30.82
N GLU A 28 -47.25 4.63 32.13
CA GLU A 28 -48.14 4.19 33.21
C GLU A 28 -47.44 4.45 34.57
N GLY A 29 -48.05 5.08 35.56
CA GLY A 29 -49.43 5.56 35.66
C GLY A 29 -49.63 6.44 36.88
N HIS A 30 -50.83 7.02 36.97
CA HIS A 30 -51.64 6.96 38.18
C HIS A 30 -53.06 7.43 37.83
N GLU A 31 -54.02 6.55 38.07
CA GLU A 31 -55.46 6.80 38.14
C GLU A 31 -55.77 7.85 39.22
N PRO A 32 -56.71 8.78 38.99
CA PRO A 32 -57.97 8.59 39.69
C PRO A 32 -59.23 8.93 38.87
N VAL A 33 -60.20 8.04 39.01
CA VAL A 33 -61.64 8.15 38.79
C VAL A 33 -62.17 9.55 39.14
N LYS A 34 -62.85 10.21 38.18
CA LYS A 34 -64.28 10.58 38.23
C LYS A 34 -64.72 11.51 37.07
N GLN A 35 -65.68 10.99 36.30
CA GLN A 35 -66.91 11.62 35.79
C GLN A 35 -66.94 12.40 34.46
N ALA A 36 -67.89 11.93 33.63
CA ALA A 36 -68.88 12.66 32.81
C ALA A 36 -68.52 13.14 31.39
N ASN A 37 -69.07 12.40 30.41
CA ASN A 37 -69.75 12.80 29.16
C ASN A 37 -69.24 14.03 28.37
N THR A 38 -68.93 13.85 27.08
CA THR A 38 -69.53 14.56 25.90
C THR A 38 -68.84 14.17 24.58
N PRO A 39 -69.46 14.41 23.40
CA PRO A 39 -69.39 13.51 22.26
C PRO A 39 -68.27 13.81 21.25
N ASP A 40 -67.97 12.74 20.51
CA ASP A 40 -67.16 12.63 19.31
C ASP A 40 -67.40 13.79 18.31
N GLN A 41 -66.40 14.66 18.13
CA GLN A 41 -66.32 15.59 17.00
C GLN A 41 -64.97 15.41 16.31
N LYS A 42 -65.01 14.69 15.18
CA LYS A 42 -63.90 14.60 14.22
C LYS A 42 -63.69 15.99 13.58
N GLN A 43 -62.91 16.84 14.24
CA GLN A 43 -62.53 18.16 13.74
C GLN A 43 -61.74 17.99 12.43
N SER A 44 -62.30 18.41 11.30
CA SER A 44 -61.57 18.48 10.05
C SER A 44 -60.41 19.45 10.23
N LYS A 45 -59.17 18.99 9.95
CA LYS A 45 -57.97 19.82 10.08
C LYS A 45 -58.11 21.02 9.12
N ARG A 46 -58.50 22.17 9.66
CA ARG A 46 -58.59 23.42 8.88
C ARG A 46 -57.20 23.70 8.31
N ARG A 47 -57.12 23.90 7.00
CA ARG A 47 -55.87 24.28 6.32
C ARG A 47 -55.35 25.56 6.98
N LYS A 48 -54.07 25.56 7.38
CA LYS A 48 -53.44 26.78 7.90
C LYS A 48 -53.51 27.87 6.83
N CYS A 49 -53.80 29.10 7.24
CA CYS A 49 -53.68 30.28 6.37
C CYS A 49 -52.24 30.37 5.83
N THR A 50 -52.08 30.84 4.59
CA THR A 50 -50.78 30.94 3.89
C THR A 50 -49.72 31.68 4.69
N TYR A 51 -50.11 32.73 5.43
CA TYR A 51 -49.21 33.46 6.32
C TYR A 51 -48.70 32.61 7.49
N ALA A 52 -49.58 31.83 8.13
CA ALA A 52 -49.20 30.96 9.24
C ALA A 52 -48.25 29.85 8.77
N ALA A 53 -48.54 29.21 7.63
CA ALA A 53 -47.66 28.21 7.03
C ALA A 53 -46.28 28.79 6.65
N ARG A 54 -46.23 30.02 6.10
CA ARG A 54 -44.98 30.70 5.76
C ARG A 54 -44.17 31.08 7.00
N ARG A 55 -44.83 31.51 8.08
CA ARG A 55 -44.17 31.85 9.35
C ARG A 55 -43.56 30.62 10.03
N GLU A 56 -44.28 29.51 10.07
CA GLU A 56 -43.79 28.24 10.61
C GLU A 56 -42.58 27.73 9.82
N LYS A 57 -42.66 27.73 8.48
CA LYS A 57 -41.52 27.35 7.63
C LYS A 57 -40.30 28.25 7.84
N ALA A 58 -40.52 29.55 8.04
CA ALA A 58 -39.44 30.48 8.36
C ALA A 58 -38.87 30.28 9.78
N GLN A 59 -39.62 29.69 10.71
CA GLN A 59 -39.12 29.31 12.03
C GLN A 59 -38.30 28.01 11.95
N GLU A 60 -38.83 27.00 11.28
CA GLU A 60 -38.14 25.72 11.02
C GLU A 60 -36.77 25.93 10.36
N LEU A 61 -36.71 26.76 9.31
CA LEU A 61 -35.44 27.08 8.65
C LEU A 61 -34.45 27.81 9.56
N ARG A 62 -34.92 28.68 10.47
CA ARG A 62 -34.04 29.38 11.42
C ARG A 62 -33.49 28.43 12.49
N GLU A 63 -34.28 27.45 12.91
CA GLU A 63 -33.84 26.40 13.83
C GLU A 63 -32.79 25.50 13.16
N GLU A 64 -33.00 25.15 11.89
CA GLU A 64 -32.04 24.37 11.13
C GLU A 64 -30.72 25.10 10.91
N VAL A 65 -30.77 26.40 10.57
CA VAL A 65 -29.57 27.24 10.49
C VAL A 65 -28.82 27.23 11.83
N ARG A 66 -29.53 27.44 12.95
CA ARG A 66 -28.91 27.41 14.29
C ARG A 66 -28.28 26.04 14.60
N ARG A 67 -28.95 24.95 14.21
CA ARG A 67 -28.46 23.58 14.39
C ARG A 67 -27.18 23.34 13.58
N LEU A 68 -27.17 23.76 12.32
CA LEU A 68 -26.03 23.63 11.42
C LEU A 68 -24.86 24.49 11.88
N GLU A 69 -25.09 25.74 12.29
CA GLU A 69 -24.06 26.61 12.87
C GLU A 69 -23.43 25.97 14.10
N SER A 70 -24.24 25.38 14.98
CA SER A 70 -23.74 24.65 16.16
C SER A 70 -22.88 23.45 15.76
N GLN A 71 -23.29 22.70 14.73
CA GLN A 71 -22.49 21.57 14.21
C GLN A 71 -21.18 22.03 13.60
N VAL A 72 -21.18 23.12 12.84
CA VAL A 72 -19.96 23.69 12.28
C VAL A 72 -18.99 24.10 13.40
N VAL A 73 -19.48 24.70 14.50
CA VAL A 73 -18.63 25.03 15.65
C VAL A 73 -18.03 23.77 16.30
N VAL A 74 -18.84 22.73 16.51
CA VAL A 74 -18.37 21.46 17.09
C VAL A 74 -17.35 20.78 16.17
N LEU A 75 -17.63 20.76 14.86
CA LEU A 75 -16.72 20.18 13.87
C LEU A 75 -15.41 20.96 13.81
N LYS A 76 -15.45 22.29 13.79
CA LYS A 76 -14.26 23.14 13.84
C LYS A 76 -13.43 22.95 15.10
N LEU A 77 -14.08 22.78 16.25
CA LEU A 77 -13.40 22.48 17.52
C LEU A 77 -12.77 21.09 17.49
N ARG A 78 -13.47 20.09 16.94
CA ARG A 78 -12.99 18.71 16.80
C ARG A 78 -11.84 18.60 15.79
N SER A 79 -11.89 19.38 14.71
CA SER A 79 -10.86 19.44 13.66
C SER A 79 -9.68 20.34 14.03
N GLY A 80 -9.74 21.08 15.15
CA GLY A 80 -8.67 22.00 15.57
C GLY A 80 -8.52 23.27 14.71
N GLU A 81 -9.49 23.55 13.81
CA GLU A 81 -9.42 24.64 12.82
C GLU A 81 -9.40 26.05 13.44
N VAL A 82 -9.83 26.24 14.69
CA VAL A 82 -9.99 27.59 15.30
C VAL A 82 -8.66 28.27 15.70
N GLY A 83 -7.50 27.70 15.35
CA GLY A 83 -6.21 28.38 15.59
C GLY A 83 -4.95 27.64 15.17
N GLN A 84 -5.05 26.38 14.72
CA GLN A 84 -3.89 25.54 14.36
C GLN A 84 -3.78 25.20 12.87
N GLU A 85 -4.76 25.62 12.07
CA GLU A 85 -4.87 25.37 10.61
C GLU A 85 -3.64 25.88 9.83
N SER A 86 -2.92 26.88 10.36
CA SER A 86 -1.70 27.39 9.72
C SER A 86 -0.42 26.66 10.12
N GLY A 87 -0.37 26.04 11.31
CA GLY A 87 0.87 25.46 11.86
C GLY A 87 1.00 23.99 11.53
N VAL A 88 -0.05 23.21 11.82
CA VAL A 88 -0.05 21.75 11.58
C VAL A 88 0.03 21.43 10.09
N ASP A 89 -0.65 22.22 9.25
CA ASP A 89 -0.56 22.06 7.79
C ASP A 89 0.81 22.50 7.25
N ASN A 90 1.49 23.43 7.92
CA ASN A 90 2.85 23.83 7.54
C ASN A 90 3.87 22.76 7.93
N ASP A 91 3.78 22.23 9.15
CA ASP A 91 4.61 21.13 9.65
C ASP A 91 4.42 19.86 8.81
N LEU A 92 3.19 19.55 8.41
CA LEU A 92 2.88 18.44 7.51
C LEU A 92 3.49 18.65 6.12
N LYS A 93 3.36 19.86 5.55
CA LYS A 93 3.98 20.20 4.26
C LYS A 93 5.50 20.13 4.33
N GLN A 94 6.10 20.66 5.40
CA GLN A 94 7.53 20.59 5.63
C GLN A 94 8.00 19.13 5.72
N THR A 95 7.29 18.29 6.49
CA THR A 95 7.61 16.86 6.59
C THR A 95 7.49 16.15 5.24
N GLN A 96 6.51 16.53 4.42
CA GLN A 96 6.34 15.97 3.08
C GLN A 96 7.48 16.40 2.14
N GLU A 97 7.93 17.65 2.21
CA GLU A 97 9.08 18.16 1.44
C GLU A 97 10.37 17.46 1.85
N GLU A 98 10.60 17.29 3.16
CA GLU A 98 11.75 16.55 3.68
C GLU A 98 11.74 15.09 3.22
N ASN A 99 10.59 14.41 3.29
CA ASN A 99 10.45 13.04 2.78
C ASN A 99 10.66 12.94 1.27
N ALA A 100 10.19 13.92 0.50
CA ALA A 100 10.43 13.96 -0.95
C ALA A 100 11.93 14.09 -1.25
N LYS A 101 12.64 14.96 -0.52
CA LYS A 101 14.09 15.13 -0.65
C LYS A 101 14.87 13.88 -0.26
N LEU A 102 14.48 13.20 0.82
CA LEU A 102 15.07 11.93 1.23
C LEU A 102 14.84 10.85 0.16
N SER A 103 13.63 10.76 -0.37
CA SER A 103 13.27 9.80 -1.43
C SER A 103 14.08 10.05 -2.71
N GLU A 104 14.26 11.32 -3.10
CA GLU A 104 15.11 11.69 -4.22
C GLU A 104 16.57 11.28 -3.98
N SER A 105 17.12 11.55 -2.79
CA SER A 105 18.47 11.12 -2.41
C SER A 105 18.64 9.60 -2.43
N ILE A 106 17.63 8.84 -1.98
CA ILE A 106 17.65 7.38 -2.03
C ILE A 106 17.67 6.92 -3.50
N ARG A 107 16.85 7.54 -4.35
CA ARG A 107 16.79 7.21 -5.78
C ARG A 107 18.11 7.48 -6.49
N THR A 108 18.77 8.60 -6.18
CA THR A 108 20.08 8.93 -6.77
C THR A 108 21.16 7.96 -6.31
N GLN A 109 21.18 7.59 -5.02
CA GLN A 109 22.08 6.56 -4.51
C GLN A 109 21.87 5.21 -5.18
N HIS A 110 20.62 4.77 -5.34
CA HIS A 110 20.32 3.53 -6.06
C HIS A 110 20.78 3.57 -7.51
N LEU A 111 20.63 4.72 -8.19
CA LEU A 111 21.12 4.88 -9.55
C LEU A 111 22.65 4.74 -9.63
N GLN A 112 23.38 5.38 -8.71
CA GLN A 112 24.83 5.26 -8.63
C GLN A 112 25.28 3.83 -8.34
N VAL A 113 24.61 3.14 -7.41
CA VAL A 113 24.90 1.72 -7.12
C VAL A 113 24.65 0.86 -8.35
N ALA A 114 23.53 1.07 -9.06
CA ALA A 114 23.22 0.34 -10.29
C ALA A 114 24.24 0.61 -11.40
N GLU A 115 24.72 1.85 -11.53
CA GLU A 115 25.79 2.23 -12.46
C GLU A 115 27.09 1.50 -12.14
N VAL A 116 27.54 1.53 -10.88
CA VAL A 116 28.72 0.80 -10.42
C VAL A 116 28.57 -0.70 -10.67
N GLN A 117 27.41 -1.28 -10.36
CA GLN A 117 27.12 -2.69 -10.62
C GLN A 117 27.17 -3.03 -12.12
N SER A 118 26.66 -2.14 -12.97
CA SER A 118 26.70 -2.30 -14.43
C SER A 118 28.14 -2.29 -14.95
N VAL A 119 28.94 -1.30 -14.52
CA VAL A 119 30.36 -1.20 -14.89
C VAL A 119 31.15 -2.40 -14.39
N MET A 120 30.95 -2.82 -13.13
CA MET A 120 31.60 -4.01 -12.57
C MET A 120 31.20 -5.28 -13.30
N SER A 121 29.92 -5.45 -13.62
CA SER A 121 29.41 -6.58 -14.41
C SER A 121 30.06 -6.62 -15.80
N GLN A 122 30.14 -5.47 -16.47
CA GLN A 122 30.81 -5.35 -17.76
C GLN A 122 32.32 -5.67 -17.66
N TYR A 123 32.99 -5.16 -16.62
CA TYR A 123 34.41 -5.42 -16.37
C TYR A 123 34.67 -6.90 -16.10
N LEU A 124 33.91 -7.53 -15.19
CA LEU A 124 33.99 -8.97 -14.89
C LEU A 124 33.68 -9.80 -16.15
N ARG A 125 32.71 -9.37 -16.96
CA ARG A 125 32.41 -9.97 -18.27
C ARG A 125 33.62 -9.91 -19.20
N SER A 126 34.33 -8.78 -19.23
CA SER A 126 35.46 -8.53 -20.13
C SER A 126 36.78 -9.21 -19.70
N GLN A 127 37.04 -9.35 -18.40
CA GLN A 127 38.34 -9.78 -17.91
C GLN A 127 38.48 -11.28 -17.70
N GLN A 128 37.38 -12.03 -17.50
CA GLN A 128 37.51 -13.43 -17.06
C GLN A 128 36.24 -14.28 -17.15
N SER A 129 35.22 -13.86 -17.91
CA SER A 129 33.90 -14.52 -17.83
C SER A 129 33.78 -15.81 -18.64
N HIS A 130 34.75 -16.11 -19.51
CA HIS A 130 34.70 -17.35 -20.25
C HIS A 130 35.33 -18.46 -19.40
N PRO A 131 34.60 -19.54 -19.07
CA PRO A 131 35.09 -20.62 -18.19
C PRO A 131 36.29 -21.38 -18.77
N LEU A 132 36.61 -21.20 -20.06
CA LEU A 132 37.83 -21.73 -20.68
C LEU A 132 39.01 -20.76 -20.68
N TYR A 133 38.78 -19.51 -20.28
CA TYR A 133 39.82 -18.49 -20.17
C TYR A 133 40.74 -18.81 -19.01
N THR A 134 42.04 -18.99 -19.32
CA THR A 134 43.09 -19.01 -18.31
C THR A 134 44.27 -18.22 -18.84
N ARG A 135 44.88 -17.41 -17.98
CA ARG A 135 46.11 -16.68 -18.34
C ARG A 135 47.27 -17.68 -18.43
N ILE A 136 47.89 -17.78 -19.61
CA ILE A 136 49.06 -18.64 -19.83
C ILE A 136 50.28 -17.74 -20.04
N CYS A 137 51.24 -17.80 -19.13
CA CYS A 137 52.52 -17.12 -19.28
C CYS A 137 53.51 -18.05 -19.98
N LEU A 138 53.97 -17.66 -21.17
CA LEU A 138 54.92 -18.44 -21.96
C LEU A 138 56.35 -17.91 -21.75
N PRO A 139 57.32 -18.77 -21.43
CA PRO A 139 58.72 -18.38 -21.35
C PRO A 139 59.29 -18.04 -22.74
N LYS A 140 60.40 -17.28 -22.75
CA LYS A 140 61.08 -16.86 -23.98
C LYS A 140 61.83 -18.01 -24.66
N ASP A 141 62.39 -18.92 -23.87
CA ASP A 141 63.10 -20.12 -24.35
C ASP A 141 62.14 -21.13 -25.01
N TRP A 142 62.59 -21.75 -26.10
CA TRP A 142 61.77 -22.63 -26.93
C TRP A 142 61.45 -23.95 -26.23
N ASN A 143 62.45 -24.56 -25.57
CA ASN A 143 62.28 -25.83 -24.89
C ASN A 143 61.37 -25.69 -23.67
N GLN A 144 61.58 -24.65 -22.88
CA GLN A 144 60.72 -24.32 -21.74
C GLN A 144 59.29 -23.99 -22.18
N ARG A 145 59.12 -23.30 -23.32
CA ARG A 145 57.79 -23.00 -23.87
C ARG A 145 57.07 -24.27 -24.28
N ARG A 146 57.75 -25.15 -25.00
CA ARG A 146 57.19 -26.45 -25.41
C ARG A 146 56.80 -27.29 -24.19
N ALA A 147 57.68 -27.38 -23.20
CA ALA A 147 57.40 -28.10 -21.95
C ALA A 147 56.15 -27.54 -21.24
N LYS A 148 56.04 -26.20 -21.14
CA LYS A 148 54.87 -25.53 -20.54
C LYS A 148 53.59 -25.78 -21.33
N LEU A 149 53.64 -25.75 -22.66
CA LEU A 149 52.46 -26.02 -23.50
C LEU A 149 52.01 -27.49 -23.41
N VAL A 150 52.95 -28.42 -23.35
CA VAL A 150 52.65 -29.84 -23.15
C VAL A 150 52.04 -30.07 -21.77
N SER A 151 52.54 -29.42 -20.72
CA SER A 151 52.01 -29.59 -19.37
C SER A 151 50.56 -29.11 -19.21
N ILE A 152 50.15 -28.07 -19.95
CA ILE A 152 48.79 -27.52 -19.88
C ILE A 152 47.81 -28.14 -20.88
N ARG A 153 48.31 -28.90 -21.88
CA ARG A 153 47.49 -29.44 -22.97
C ARG A 153 46.33 -30.29 -22.45
N GLU A 154 46.63 -31.24 -21.57
CA GLU A 154 45.65 -32.21 -21.08
C GLU A 154 44.56 -31.54 -20.25
N GLU A 155 44.96 -30.58 -19.40
CA GLU A 155 44.03 -29.77 -18.62
C GLU A 155 43.10 -28.96 -19.53
N LYS A 156 43.62 -28.36 -20.60
CA LYS A 156 42.81 -27.59 -21.56
C LYS A 156 41.81 -28.45 -22.32
N ILE A 157 42.22 -29.63 -22.78
CA ILE A 157 41.33 -30.56 -23.48
C ILE A 157 40.21 -31.03 -22.54
N ARG A 158 40.55 -31.44 -21.32
CA ARG A 158 39.57 -31.87 -20.32
C ARG A 158 38.59 -30.77 -19.93
N ASN A 159 39.08 -29.54 -19.71
CA ASN A 159 38.22 -28.41 -19.38
C ASN A 159 37.28 -28.05 -20.54
N ALA A 160 37.77 -28.10 -21.79
CA ALA A 160 36.95 -27.89 -22.98
C ALA A 160 35.87 -28.98 -23.12
N TYR A 161 36.25 -30.25 -22.93
CA TYR A 161 35.31 -31.37 -22.97
C TYR A 161 34.22 -31.21 -21.92
N ASN A 162 34.59 -30.97 -20.66
CA ASN A 162 33.65 -30.77 -19.56
C ASN A 162 32.72 -29.58 -19.82
N PHE A 163 33.24 -28.50 -20.40
CA PHE A 163 32.45 -27.32 -20.72
C PHE A 163 31.39 -27.59 -21.80
N VAL A 164 31.74 -28.36 -22.84
CA VAL A 164 30.79 -28.73 -23.92
C VAL A 164 29.76 -29.75 -23.43
N MET A 165 30.19 -30.69 -22.59
CA MET A 165 29.34 -31.78 -22.11
C MET A 165 28.49 -31.41 -20.88
N ASP A 166 28.67 -30.22 -20.29
CA ASP A 166 27.91 -29.76 -19.13
C ASP A 166 26.41 -29.56 -19.48
N PRO A 167 25.51 -30.43 -19.01
CA PRO A 167 24.09 -30.36 -19.35
C PRO A 167 23.42 -29.08 -18.84
N LYS A 168 24.03 -28.39 -17.87
CA LYS A 168 23.50 -27.15 -17.29
C LYS A 168 23.75 -25.92 -18.17
N ARG A 169 24.61 -26.03 -19.20
CA ARG A 169 24.89 -24.93 -20.15
C ARG A 169 24.03 -24.98 -21.40
N PHE A 170 23.52 -26.15 -21.76
CA PHE A 170 22.43 -26.29 -22.74
C PHE A 170 21.11 -25.86 -22.10
N VAL A 171 21.04 -24.59 -21.67
CA VAL A 171 19.76 -23.94 -21.45
C VAL A 171 19.23 -23.66 -22.84
N ASP A 172 18.30 -24.50 -23.26
CA ASP A 172 17.50 -24.36 -24.47
C ASP A 172 17.09 -22.88 -24.63
N ILE A 173 17.77 -22.15 -25.50
CA ILE A 173 17.53 -20.72 -25.74
C ILE A 173 16.07 -20.52 -26.17
N ASP A 174 15.50 -21.52 -26.83
CA ASP A 174 14.12 -21.55 -27.29
C ASP A 174 13.10 -21.60 -26.13
N LYS A 175 13.46 -22.21 -24.99
CA LYS A 175 12.61 -22.23 -23.79
C LYS A 175 12.63 -20.90 -23.03
N THR A 176 13.78 -20.24 -22.99
CA THR A 176 13.92 -18.93 -22.33
C THR A 176 13.14 -17.87 -23.10
N THR A 177 13.20 -17.89 -24.43
CA THR A 177 12.45 -16.96 -25.29
C THR A 177 10.94 -17.19 -25.20
N SER A 178 10.49 -18.44 -25.10
CA SER A 178 9.08 -18.81 -24.90
C SER A 178 8.48 -18.23 -23.59
N PHE A 179 9.24 -18.24 -22.49
CA PHE A 179 8.75 -17.73 -21.20
C PHE A 179 8.48 -16.22 -21.21
N TYR A 180 9.29 -15.44 -21.92
CA TYR A 180 9.10 -13.99 -22.04
C TYR A 180 8.03 -13.60 -23.06
N VAL A 181 7.86 -14.37 -24.14
CA VAL A 181 6.80 -14.12 -25.14
C VAL A 181 5.41 -14.45 -24.57
N LYS A 182 5.26 -15.52 -23.79
CA LYS A 182 3.98 -15.90 -23.19
C LYS A 182 3.46 -14.87 -22.18
N ASN A 183 4.36 -14.24 -21.42
CA ASN A 183 4.01 -13.18 -20.46
C ASN A 183 3.65 -11.84 -21.12
N GLN A 184 4.24 -11.51 -22.29
CA GLN A 184 3.88 -10.28 -23.00
C GLN A 184 2.52 -10.37 -23.72
N VAL A 185 2.14 -11.57 -24.19
CA VAL A 185 0.80 -11.80 -24.78
C VAL A 185 -0.29 -11.75 -23.70
N ALA A 186 -0.03 -12.22 -22.48
CA ALA A 186 -0.97 -12.12 -21.36
C ALA A 186 -1.19 -10.67 -20.91
N VAL A 187 -0.11 -9.87 -20.82
CA VAL A 187 -0.19 -8.44 -20.48
C VAL A 187 -0.93 -7.62 -21.54
N SER A 188 -0.93 -8.07 -22.80
CA SER A 188 -1.66 -7.40 -23.89
C SER A 188 -3.13 -7.87 -24.03
N ARG A 189 -3.53 -8.97 -23.38
CA ARG A 189 -4.91 -9.50 -23.45
C ARG A 189 -5.82 -9.15 -22.28
N GLY A 190 -5.31 -8.49 -21.24
CA GLY A 190 -6.17 -7.98 -20.17
C GLY A 190 -6.94 -9.05 -19.40
N GLU A 191 -6.42 -10.27 -19.32
CA GLU A 191 -6.99 -11.32 -18.46
C GLU A 191 -6.39 -11.17 -17.06
N ALA A 192 -6.92 -10.20 -16.32
CA ALA A 192 -6.80 -10.18 -14.87
C ALA A 192 -7.71 -11.28 -14.31
N GLU A 193 -7.18 -12.49 -14.14
CA GLU A 193 -7.86 -13.53 -13.40
C GLU A 193 -7.91 -13.13 -11.91
N SER A 194 -9.09 -12.67 -11.52
CA SER A 194 -9.58 -12.58 -10.15
C SER A 194 -9.59 -13.98 -9.52
N TYR A 195 -8.81 -14.21 -8.47
CA TYR A 195 -9.17 -14.96 -7.26
C TYR A 195 -8.26 -14.60 -6.10
#